data_AF-A0A947VX42-F1
#
_entry.id   AF-A0A947VX42-F1
#
_cell.length_a   1.000
_cell.length_b   1.000
_cell.length_c   1.000
_cell.angle_alpha   90.00
_cell.angle_beta   90.00
_cell.angle_gamma   90.00
#
_symmetry.space_group_name_H-M   'P 1'
#
loop_
_entity.id
_entity.type
_entity.pdbx_description
1 polymer ?
#
loop_
_entity_poly.entity_id
_entity_poly.type
_entity_poly.pdbx_seq_one_letter_code
_entity_poly.pdbx_strand_id
1 'polypeptide(L)'
;MKVCIFSPYFKDMITGGGEKHLLEMALVIGQKHRVQIAVSRPSSMLKDKETSALREYRVTYEHFLNKKLSSLEFIFSPLMTTVAWWKKLWWTGKFDYLMAVTDGSLFFSLAKTNNLHLQVPFIHKKFNLI
;
A
#
# COMPACT_ATOMS: atom_id res chain seq x y z
N MET A 1 12.08 2.68 -12.63
CA MET A 1 11.93 3.22 -11.26
C MET A 1 11.42 2.14 -10.33
N LYS A 2 11.77 2.23 -9.05
CA LYS A 2 11.22 1.40 -7.98
C LYS A 2 10.12 2.17 -7.26
N VAL A 3 8.88 1.76 -7.49
CA VAL A 3 7.67 2.41 -7.02
C VAL A 3 7.11 1.63 -5.83
N CYS A 4 6.82 2.29 -4.73
CA CYS A 4 6.10 1.73 -3.61
C CYS A 4 4.68 2.28 -3.56
N ILE A 5 3.70 1.39 -3.40
CA ILE A 5 2.32 1.75 -3.11
C ILE A 5 1.99 1.19 -1.73
N PHE A 6 1.65 2.07 -0.81
CA PHE A 6 1.29 1.76 0.57
C PHE A 6 -0.14 2.20 0.85
N SER A 7 -0.90 1.34 1.53
CA SER A 7 -2.21 1.68 2.09
C SER A 7 -2.35 1.07 3.48
N PRO A 8 -2.82 1.82 4.49
CA PRO A 8 -3.11 1.25 5.81
C PRO A 8 -4.17 0.15 5.74
N TYR A 9 -5.10 0.26 4.78
CA TYR A 9 -6.20 -0.69 4.58
C TYR A 9 -5.76 -2.04 4.03
N PHE A 10 -4.55 -2.13 3.46
CA PHE A 10 -4.01 -3.42 3.06
C PHE A 10 -3.74 -4.33 4.25
N LYS A 11 -3.54 -3.81 5.47
CA LYS A 11 -3.24 -4.62 6.67
C LYS A 11 -4.32 -5.66 6.97
N ASP A 12 -5.57 -5.30 6.77
CA ASP A 12 -6.73 -6.12 7.15
C ASP A 12 -7.35 -6.83 5.93
N MET A 13 -6.59 -6.93 4.82
CA MET A 13 -7.05 -7.50 3.55
C MET A 13 -8.39 -6.90 3.07
N ILE A 14 -8.60 -5.61 3.35
CA ILE A 14 -9.82 -4.91 2.97
C ILE A 14 -9.95 -4.91 1.45
N THR A 15 -11.14 -5.23 0.97
CA THR A 15 -11.46 -5.27 -0.45
C THR A 15 -12.60 -4.29 -0.73
N GLY A 16 -12.26 -3.16 -1.33
CA GLY A 16 -13.19 -2.06 -1.60
C GLY A 16 -12.82 -1.26 -2.85
N GLY A 17 -13.58 -0.21 -3.12
CA GLY A 17 -13.37 0.65 -4.28
C GLY A 17 -12.00 1.35 -4.29
N GLY A 18 -11.53 1.78 -3.12
CA GLY A 18 -10.22 2.42 -2.96
C GLY A 18 -9.07 1.46 -3.28
N GLU A 19 -9.13 0.23 -2.74
CA GLU A 19 -8.11 -0.80 -2.96
C GLU A 19 -8.13 -1.28 -4.41
N LYS A 20 -9.32 -1.45 -5.01
CA LYS A 20 -9.45 -1.73 -6.43
C LYS A 20 -8.76 -0.67 -7.27
N HIS A 21 -9.05 0.61 -7.02
CA HIS A 21 -8.43 1.72 -7.74
C HIS A 21 -6.89 1.71 -7.61
N LEU A 22 -6.37 1.55 -6.39
CA LEU A 22 -4.93 1.50 -6.14
C LEU A 22 -4.25 0.35 -6.87
N LEU A 23 -4.84 -0.85 -6.85
CA LEU A 23 -4.26 -2.03 -7.47
C LEU A 23 -4.36 -1.97 -9.01
N GLU A 24 -5.44 -1.41 -9.57
CA GLU A 24 -5.53 -1.21 -11.03
C GLU A 24 -4.52 -0.18 -11.52
N MET A 25 -4.34 0.92 -10.80
CA MET A 25 -3.28 1.89 -11.06
C MET A 25 -1.89 1.22 -10.93
N ALA A 26 -1.68 0.41 -9.89
CA ALA A 26 -0.44 -0.35 -9.70
C ALA A 26 -0.13 -1.24 -10.91
N LEU A 27 -1.14 -1.93 -11.46
CA LEU A 27 -1.00 -2.77 -12.65
C LEU A 27 -0.54 -1.98 -13.87
N VAL A 28 -1.13 -0.81 -14.10
CA VAL A 28 -0.74 0.09 -15.21
C VAL A 28 0.70 0.57 -15.04
N ILE A 29 1.08 1.02 -13.84
CA ILE A 29 2.46 1.44 -13.54
C ILE A 29 3.43 0.26 -13.70
N GLY A 30 3.01 -0.95 -13.29
CA GLY A 30 3.76 -2.19 -13.36
C GLY A 30 4.14 -2.63 -14.78
N GLN A 31 3.50 -2.07 -15.82
CA GLN A 31 3.87 -2.34 -17.21
C GLN A 31 5.23 -1.73 -17.59
N LYS A 32 5.66 -0.65 -16.92
CA LYS A 32 6.90 0.08 -17.24
C LYS A 32 7.88 0.17 -16.07
N HIS A 33 7.43 -0.09 -14.85
CA HIS A 33 8.21 0.11 -13.64
C HIS A 33 8.07 -1.05 -12.68
N ARG A 34 9.03 -1.18 -11.74
CA ARG A 34 8.95 -2.20 -10.69
C ARG A 34 8.07 -1.66 -9.56
N VAL A 35 6.89 -2.24 -9.40
CA VAL A 35 5.92 -1.82 -8.37
C VAL A 35 5.93 -2.79 -7.20
N GLN A 36 6.13 -2.24 -6.01
CA GLN A 36 6.06 -2.97 -4.75
C GLN A 36 4.84 -2.51 -3.94
N ILE A 37 3.92 -3.45 -3.69
CA ILE A 37 2.77 -3.25 -2.81
C ILE A 37 3.22 -3.50 -1.37
N ALA A 38 3.25 -2.44 -0.59
CA ALA A 38 3.68 -2.46 0.80
C ALA A 38 2.49 -2.75 1.72
N VAL A 39 2.55 -3.89 2.41
CA VAL A 39 1.55 -4.30 3.41
C VAL A 39 2.16 -4.23 4.81
N SER A 40 1.36 -3.83 5.80
CA SER A 40 1.84 -3.75 7.18
C SER A 40 2.04 -5.16 7.74
N ARG A 41 3.22 -5.41 8.34
CA ARG A 41 3.49 -6.70 8.98
C ARG A 41 2.70 -6.83 10.29
N PRO A 42 1.91 -7.90 10.49
CA PRO A 42 1.30 -8.19 11.79
C PRO A 42 2.38 -8.47 12.84
N SER A 43 2.25 -7.87 14.03
CA SER A 43 3.24 -7.96 15.10
C SER A 43 3.47 -9.40 15.61
N SER A 44 2.49 -10.28 15.46
CA SER A 44 2.52 -11.69 15.86
C SER A 44 3.14 -12.62 14.80
N MET A 45 3.52 -12.11 13.63
CA MET A 45 3.98 -12.93 12.51
C MET A 45 5.47 -13.27 12.63
N LEU A 46 5.76 -14.57 12.84
CA LEU A 46 7.12 -15.12 12.78
C LEU A 46 7.73 -14.98 11.37
N LYS A 47 9.06 -14.83 11.28
CA LYS A 47 9.78 -14.55 10.02
C LYS A 47 9.65 -15.64 8.97
N ASP A 48 9.60 -16.89 9.39
CA ASP A 48 9.43 -18.08 8.56
C ASP A 48 8.07 -18.14 7.84
N LYS A 49 7.07 -17.39 8.31
CA LYS A 49 5.73 -17.33 7.69
C LYS A 49 5.54 -16.18 6.71
N GLU A 50 6.54 -15.34 6.51
CA GLU A 50 6.42 -14.11 5.69
C GLU A 50 6.04 -14.42 4.23
N THR A 51 6.73 -15.37 3.61
CA THR A 51 6.50 -15.71 2.20
C THR A 51 5.08 -16.24 1.97
N SER A 52 4.59 -17.09 2.88
CA SER A 52 3.24 -17.63 2.81
C SER A 52 2.18 -16.55 2.98
N ALA A 53 2.37 -15.61 3.90
CA ALA A 53 1.45 -14.51 4.12
C ALA A 53 1.39 -13.52 2.94
N LEU A 54 2.54 -13.18 2.32
CA LEU A 54 2.55 -12.34 1.11
C LEU A 54 1.89 -13.04 -0.08
N ARG A 55 2.01 -14.37 -0.16
CA ARG A 55 1.28 -15.16 -1.16
C ARG A 55 -0.23 -15.12 -0.92
N GLU A 56 -0.67 -15.16 0.33
CA GLU A 56 -2.08 -15.01 0.69
C GLU A 56 -2.64 -13.65 0.27
N TYR A 57 -1.94 -12.55 0.56
CA TYR A 57 -2.31 -11.22 0.06
C TYR A 57 -2.51 -11.20 -1.45
N ARG A 58 -1.54 -11.77 -2.20
CA ARG A 58 -1.64 -11.84 -3.65
C ARG A 58 -2.90 -12.60 -4.09
N VAL A 59 -3.12 -13.80 -3.56
CA VAL A 59 -4.28 -14.63 -3.93
C VAL A 59 -5.59 -13.91 -3.64
N THR A 60 -5.72 -13.30 -2.47
CA THR A 60 -6.92 -12.55 -2.07
C THR A 60 -7.21 -11.41 -3.04
N TYR A 61 -6.21 -10.61 -3.39
CA TYR A 61 -6.42 -9.49 -4.32
C TYR A 61 -6.59 -9.91 -5.78
N GLU A 62 -5.94 -10.99 -6.22
CA GLU A 62 -6.17 -11.56 -7.55
C GLU A 62 -7.61 -12.04 -7.71
N HIS A 63 -8.14 -12.72 -6.68
CA HIS A 63 -9.54 -13.13 -6.64
C HIS A 63 -10.50 -11.93 -6.62
N PHE A 64 -10.24 -10.94 -5.76
CA PHE A 64 -11.05 -9.72 -5.67
C PHE A 64 -11.12 -8.93 -6.99
N LEU A 65 -10.00 -8.81 -7.70
CA LEU A 65 -9.93 -8.07 -8.96
C LEU A 65 -10.32 -8.90 -10.18
N ASN A 66 -10.43 -10.22 -10.04
CA ASN A 66 -10.51 -11.17 -11.14
C ASN A 66 -9.41 -10.95 -12.19
N LYS A 67 -8.18 -10.68 -11.73
CA LYS A 67 -7.01 -10.34 -12.56
C LYS A 67 -5.74 -10.91 -11.93
N LYS A 68 -4.77 -11.30 -12.75
CA LYS A 68 -3.43 -11.67 -12.27
C LYS A 68 -2.65 -10.43 -11.87
N LEU A 69 -1.93 -10.49 -10.75
CA LEU A 69 -1.08 -9.42 -10.23
C LEU A 69 0.41 -9.72 -10.43
N SER A 70 0.76 -10.49 -11.45
CA SER A 70 2.12 -10.99 -11.70
C SER A 70 3.18 -9.89 -11.90
N SER A 71 2.79 -8.71 -12.37
CA SER A 71 3.67 -7.54 -12.51
C SER A 71 3.94 -6.81 -11.19
N LEU A 72 3.24 -7.14 -10.11
CA LEU A 72 3.34 -6.50 -8.80
C LEU A 72 4.11 -7.39 -7.83
N GLU A 73 4.92 -6.80 -6.96
CA GLU A 73 5.63 -7.49 -5.90
C GLU A 73 5.05 -7.09 -4.54
N PHE A 74 4.56 -8.05 -3.75
CA PHE A 74 4.07 -7.77 -2.39
C PHE A 74 5.24 -7.83 -1.42
N ILE A 75 5.35 -6.82 -0.55
CA ILE A 75 6.41 -6.72 0.46
C ILE A 75 5.85 -6.29 1.81
N PHE A 76 6.50 -6.69 2.89
CA PHE A 76 6.22 -6.13 4.20
C PHE A 76 6.85 -4.76 4.39
N SER A 77 6.10 -3.88 5.04
CA SER A 77 6.54 -2.54 5.42
C SER A 77 6.62 -2.41 6.94
N PRO A 78 7.62 -1.66 7.46
CA PRO A 78 7.64 -1.24 8.85
C PRO A 78 6.67 -0.06 9.12
N LEU A 79 6.05 0.54 8.09
CA LEU A 79 5.06 1.60 8.26
C LEU A 79 3.87 1.08 9.09
N MET A 80 3.28 1.96 9.92
CA MET A 80 2.17 1.60 10.83
C MET A 80 2.46 0.46 11.84
N THR A 81 3.73 0.13 12.08
CA THR A 81 4.15 -0.82 13.13
C THR A 81 4.79 -0.12 14.33
N THR A 82 5.14 -0.86 15.38
CA THR A 82 5.89 -0.35 16.55
C THR A 82 7.38 -0.12 16.29
N VAL A 83 7.87 -0.41 15.07
CA VAL A 83 9.27 -0.18 14.70
C VAL A 83 9.63 1.30 14.80
N ALA A 84 10.87 1.57 15.27
CA ALA A 84 11.40 2.91 15.42
C ALA A 84 11.30 3.77 14.14
N TRP A 85 11.04 5.06 14.31
CA TRP A 85 10.75 5.98 13.21
C TRP A 85 11.91 6.13 12.22
N TRP A 86 13.17 6.09 12.67
CA TRP A 86 14.34 6.17 11.77
C TRP A 86 14.48 4.94 10.87
N LYS A 87 14.10 3.75 11.35
CA LYS A 87 14.08 2.52 10.53
C LYS A 87 13.00 2.60 9.46
N LYS A 88 11.84 3.16 9.80
CA LYS A 88 10.76 3.45 8.83
C LYS A 88 11.27 4.45 7.77
N LEU A 89 11.91 5.52 8.21
CA LEU A 89 12.47 6.55 7.35
C LEU A 89 13.52 5.97 6.38
N TRP A 90 14.52 5.23 6.87
CA TRP A 90 15.50 4.56 6.00
C TRP A 90 14.88 3.52 5.06
N TRP A 91 13.84 2.82 5.50
CA TRP A 91 13.12 1.90 4.62
C TRP A 91 12.48 2.62 3.43
N THR A 92 11.88 3.80 3.64
CA THR A 92 11.30 4.59 2.54
C THR A 92 12.35 5.11 1.55
N GLY A 93 13.60 5.31 1.98
CA GLY A 93 14.70 5.73 1.10
C GLY A 93 15.09 4.71 0.03
N LYS A 94 14.55 3.48 0.09
CA LYS A 94 14.78 2.43 -0.92
C LYS A 94 13.97 2.63 -2.20
N PHE A 95 13.15 3.66 -2.29
CA PHE A 95 12.18 3.86 -3.38
C PHE A 95 12.46 5.16 -4.13
N ASP A 96 12.29 5.11 -5.46
CA ASP A 96 12.31 6.31 -6.27
C ASP A 96 10.99 7.09 -6.11
N TYR A 97 9.88 6.36 -5.96
CA TYR A 97 8.55 6.92 -5.83
C TYR A 97 7.79 6.18 -4.74
N LEU A 98 7.21 6.92 -3.80
CA LEU A 98 6.34 6.39 -2.76
C LEU A 98 4.95 7.02 -2.88
N MET A 99 3.95 6.20 -3.18
CA MET A 99 2.56 6.55 -3.07
C MET A 99 1.98 5.99 -1.79
N ALA A 100 1.48 6.86 -0.92
CA ALA A 100 0.88 6.45 0.34
C ALA A 100 -0.55 6.94 0.43
N VAL A 101 -1.47 6.01 0.69
CA VAL A 101 -2.85 6.34 1.05
C VAL A 101 -2.92 6.61 2.54
N THR A 102 -3.64 7.65 2.93
CA THR A 102 -3.81 8.02 4.34
C THR A 102 -5.12 8.78 4.54
N ASP A 103 -5.68 8.67 5.73
CA ASP A 103 -6.85 9.39 6.23
C ASP A 103 -6.49 10.69 6.97
N GLY A 104 -5.20 11.05 6.99
CA GLY A 104 -4.69 12.26 7.67
C GLY A 104 -3.41 12.04 8.46
N SER A 105 -3.00 10.79 8.64
CA SER A 105 -1.72 10.44 9.26
C SER A 105 -0.56 10.68 8.28
N LEU A 106 0.38 11.56 8.66
CA LEU A 106 1.60 11.83 7.88
C LEU A 106 2.81 11.11 8.46
N PHE A 107 3.77 10.77 7.61
CA PHE A 107 5.05 10.22 8.02
C PHE A 107 6.19 10.79 7.17
N PHE A 108 7.37 10.89 7.77
CA PHE A 108 8.56 11.31 7.03
C PHE A 108 9.03 10.21 6.08
N SER A 109 9.46 10.62 4.89
CA SER A 109 9.95 9.71 3.86
C SER A 109 11.23 10.24 3.22
N LEU A 110 12.14 9.31 2.91
CA LEU A 110 13.36 9.53 2.15
C LEU A 110 13.23 9.08 0.68
N ALA A 111 12.04 8.68 0.22
CA ALA A 111 11.84 8.39 -1.19
C ALA A 111 12.05 9.68 -2.02
N LYS A 112 12.61 9.55 -3.23
CA LYS A 112 12.93 10.72 -4.07
C LYS A 112 11.70 11.55 -4.41
N THR A 113 10.57 10.88 -4.65
CA THR A 113 9.26 11.49 -4.87
C THR A 113 8.24 10.88 -3.94
N ASN A 114 7.44 11.71 -3.27
CA ASN A 114 6.39 11.29 -2.34
C ASN A 114 5.05 11.83 -2.81
N ASN A 115 4.07 10.95 -3.00
CA ASN A 115 2.71 11.31 -3.34
C ASN A 115 1.75 10.76 -2.29
N LEU A 116 0.97 11.67 -1.72
CA LEU A 116 0.03 11.35 -0.67
C LEU A 116 -1.38 11.33 -1.27
N HIS A 117 -2.05 10.19 -1.18
CA HIS A 117 -3.45 10.08 -1.56
C HIS A 117 -4.30 10.19 -0.29
N LEU A 118 -4.88 11.36 -0.07
CA LEU A 118 -5.75 11.62 1.08
C LEU A 118 -7.14 11.07 0.80
N GLN A 119 -7.55 10.06 1.55
CA GLN A 119 -8.91 9.54 1.53
C GLN A 119 -9.65 10.07 2.75
N VAL A 120 -10.35 11.18 2.58
CA VAL A 120 -11.15 11.80 3.64
C VAL A 120 -12.62 11.47 3.39
N PRO A 121 -13.37 10.95 4.39
CA PRO A 121 -14.81 10.79 4.23
C PRO A 121 -15.44 12.16 3.98
N PHE A 122 -16.25 12.26 2.91
CA PHE A 122 -17.05 13.45 2.69
C PHE A 122 -18.07 13.57 3.83
N ILE A 123 -17.75 14.41 4.82
CA ILE A 123 -18.70 14.83 5.83
C ILE A 123 -19.82 15.55 5.07
N HIS A 124 -20.98 14.90 4.97
CA HIS A 124 -22.17 15.49 4.38
C HIS A 124 -22.58 16.71 5.21
N LYS A 125 -22.05 17.90 4.90
CA LYS A 125 -22.93 19.06 4.86
C LYS A 125 -23.83 18.79 3.66
N LYS A 126 -25.13 18.61 3.90
CA LYS A 126 -26.14 18.42 2.85
C LYS A 126 -25.87 19.42 1.72
N PHE A 127 -25.28 18.96 0.63
CA PHE A 127 -25.36 19.67 -0.63
C PHE A 127 -26.69 19.22 -1.22
N ASN A 128 -27.71 20.06 -1.06
CA ASN A 128 -28.92 19.95 -1.86
C ASN A 128 -28.48 20.25 -3.30
N LEU A 129 -28.13 19.20 -4.04
CA LEU A 129 -28.16 19.22 -5.48
C LEU A 129 -29.57 18.76 -5.84
N ILE A 130 -30.34 19.74 -6.35
CA ILE A 130 -31.80 19.82 -6.54
C ILE A 130 -32.48 20.62 -5.44
#